data_AF-A0A0C9VWH8-F1
#
_entry.id   AF-A0A0C9VWH8-F1
#
_cell.length_a   1.000
_cell.length_b   1.000
_cell.length_c   1.000
_cell.angle_alpha   90.00
_cell.angle_beta   90.00
_cell.angle_gamma   90.00
#
_symmetry.space_group_name_H-M   'P 1'
#
loop_
_entity.id
_entity.type
_entity.pdbx_description
1 polymer ?
#
loop_
_entity_poly.entity_id
_entity_poly.type
_entity_poly.pdbx_seq_one_letter_code
_entity_poly.pdbx_strand_id
1 'polypeptide(L)'
;MHLLKLNKALHSKEKEKEKDRRLQTFPGGFGRVLTDEIFIALQEEAAARKKVKESQKKRKQVEKQNKQQILAEQKCQWDIICEQNAEASTTYKEECARLKALGVKRSSWPKDPKRVKKPTIDEIRRYLSPVQQGSSDSDEETGSDQGEEDEEVPDSEKEFWQ
;
A
#
# COMPACT_ATOMS: atom_id res chain seq x y z
N MET A 1 -0.18 -28.01 17.38
CA MET A 1 0.35 -27.79 16.01
C MET A 1 -0.02 -28.86 14.97
N HIS A 2 -0.68 -29.97 15.33
CA HIS A 2 -1.02 -31.04 14.38
C HIS A 2 -2.32 -30.76 13.59
N LEU A 3 -3.36 -30.24 14.26
CA LEU A 3 -4.64 -29.88 13.65
C LEU A 3 -4.53 -28.80 12.55
N LEU A 4 -3.71 -27.77 12.76
CA LEU A 4 -3.49 -26.72 11.74
C LEU A 4 -2.87 -27.27 10.44
N LYS A 5 -1.99 -28.26 10.55
CA LYS A 5 -1.36 -28.90 9.38
C LYS A 5 -2.37 -29.77 8.63
N LEU A 6 -3.22 -30.49 9.36
CA LEU A 6 -4.27 -31.34 8.78
C LEU A 6 -5.34 -30.52 8.07
N ASN A 7 -5.82 -29.43 8.68
CA ASN A 7 -6.78 -28.52 8.05
C ASN A 7 -6.21 -27.85 6.79
N LYS A 8 -4.92 -27.46 6.82
CA LYS A 8 -4.26 -26.90 5.64
C LYS A 8 -4.14 -27.91 4.50
N ALA A 9 -3.80 -29.16 4.81
CA ALA A 9 -3.71 -30.24 3.84
C ALA A 9 -5.09 -30.58 3.23
N LEU A 10 -6.13 -30.64 4.08
CA LEU A 10 -7.51 -30.91 3.68
C LEU A 10 -8.01 -29.80 2.73
N HIS A 11 -7.87 -28.53 3.11
CA HIS A 11 -8.21 -27.41 2.25
C HIS A 11 -7.42 -27.35 0.95
N SER A 12 -6.14 -27.76 0.94
CA SER A 12 -5.38 -27.82 -0.31
C SER A 12 -5.93 -28.87 -1.28
N LYS A 13 -6.33 -30.04 -0.77
CA LYS A 13 -6.91 -31.11 -1.58
C LYS A 13 -8.32 -30.77 -2.08
N GLU A 14 -9.12 -30.10 -1.26
CA GLU A 14 -10.44 -29.60 -1.67
C GLU A 14 -10.34 -28.56 -2.78
N LYS A 15 -9.45 -27.58 -2.62
CA LYS A 15 -9.19 -26.55 -3.64
C LYS A 15 -8.59 -27.12 -4.92
N GLU A 16 -7.89 -28.24 -4.84
CA GLU A 16 -7.37 -28.95 -6.02
C GLU A 16 -8.50 -29.62 -6.81
N LYS A 17 -9.46 -30.25 -6.11
CA LYS A 17 -10.68 -30.81 -6.72
C LYS A 17 -11.59 -29.73 -7.30
N GLU A 18 -11.72 -28.58 -6.64
CA GLU A 18 -12.50 -27.44 -7.13
C GLU A 18 -11.95 -26.85 -8.44
N LYS A 19 -10.63 -27.00 -8.67
CA LYS A 19 -9.98 -26.61 -9.94
C LYS A 19 -10.15 -27.63 -11.05
N ASP A 20 -10.54 -28.87 -10.73
CA ASP A 20 -10.78 -29.89 -11.75
C ASP A 20 -12.06 -29.55 -12.52
N ARG A 21 -11.85 -29.06 -13.74
CA ARG A 21 -12.92 -28.63 -14.64
C ARG A 21 -13.91 -29.76 -14.94
N ARG A 22 -13.50 -31.03 -14.84
CA ARG A 22 -14.35 -32.20 -15.06
C ARG A 22 -15.35 -32.42 -13.92
N LEU A 23 -15.04 -31.98 -12.71
CA LEU A 23 -15.95 -32.06 -11.56
C LEU A 23 -16.94 -30.88 -11.56
N GLN A 24 -16.53 -29.71 -12.06
CA GLN A 24 -17.44 -28.57 -12.28
C GLN A 24 -18.49 -28.85 -13.37
N THR A 25 -18.21 -29.72 -14.34
CA THR A 25 -19.13 -30.02 -15.45
C THR A 25 -20.28 -30.94 -15.07
N PHE A 26 -20.23 -31.60 -13.90
CA PHE A 26 -21.24 -32.58 -13.48
C PHE A 26 -21.68 -32.37 -12.03
N PRO A 27 -22.33 -31.25 -11.69
CA PRO A 27 -22.91 -31.09 -10.35
C PRO A 27 -23.97 -32.19 -10.15
N GLY A 28 -23.72 -33.09 -9.18
CA GLY A 28 -24.61 -34.20 -8.84
C GLY A 28 -24.31 -35.54 -9.51
N GLY A 29 -23.21 -35.69 -10.28
CA GLY A 29 -22.73 -37.00 -10.76
C GLY A 29 -23.49 -37.59 -11.96
N PHE A 30 -24.51 -36.90 -12.47
CA PHE A 30 -25.19 -37.27 -13.70
C PHE A 30 -24.62 -36.44 -14.86
N GLY A 31 -24.26 -37.13 -15.95
CA GLY A 31 -23.69 -36.54 -17.16
C GLY A 31 -24.69 -35.58 -17.82
N ARG A 32 -24.68 -34.29 -17.44
CA ARG A 32 -25.45 -33.26 -18.15
C ARG A 32 -24.79 -32.97 -19.49
N VAL A 33 -25.59 -32.85 -20.54
CA VAL A 33 -25.11 -32.43 -21.87
C VAL A 33 -24.68 -30.97 -21.77
N LEU A 34 -23.52 -30.63 -22.34
CA LEU A 34 -22.87 -29.30 -22.29
C LEU A 34 -23.66 -28.17 -22.97
N THR A 35 -24.89 -28.43 -23.39
CA THR A 35 -25.83 -27.48 -24.02
C THR A 35 -26.90 -26.95 -23.06
N ASP A 36 -26.95 -27.45 -21.82
CA ASP A 36 -27.86 -26.93 -20.79
C ASP A 36 -27.53 -25.45 -20.51
N GLU A 37 -28.51 -24.56 -20.63
CA GLU A 37 -28.35 -23.12 -20.44
C GLU A 37 -27.79 -22.79 -19.05
N ILE A 38 -28.14 -23.61 -18.05
CA ILE A 38 -27.62 -23.52 -16.69
C ILE A 38 -26.09 -23.75 -16.65
N PHE A 39 -25.60 -24.69 -17.46
CA PHE A 39 -24.17 -24.99 -17.54
C PHE A 39 -23.40 -23.86 -18.23
N ILE A 40 -23.96 -23.28 -19.29
CA ILE A 40 -23.38 -22.11 -19.98
C ILE A 40 -23.27 -20.94 -19.00
N ALA A 41 -24.35 -20.62 -18.28
CA ALA A 41 -24.36 -19.56 -17.28
C ALA A 41 -23.31 -19.78 -16.17
N LEU A 42 -23.16 -21.02 -15.68
CA LEU A 42 -22.18 -21.35 -14.65
C LEU A 42 -20.73 -21.21 -15.16
N GLN A 43 -20.47 -21.56 -16.42
CA GLN A 43 -19.16 -21.37 -17.04
C GLN A 43 -18.83 -19.89 -17.27
N GLU A 44 -19.80 -19.10 -17.71
CA GLU A 44 -19.67 -17.65 -17.87
C GLU A 44 -19.41 -16.96 -16.52
N GLU A 45 -20.14 -17.34 -15.48
CA GLU A 45 -19.94 -16.84 -14.13
C GLU A 45 -18.54 -17.20 -13.60
N ALA A 46 -18.09 -18.45 -13.78
CA ALA A 46 -16.75 -18.87 -13.39
C ALA A 46 -15.66 -18.08 -14.15
N ALA A 47 -15.87 -17.78 -15.42
CA ALA A 47 -14.97 -16.95 -16.22
C ALA A 47 -14.97 -15.49 -15.74
N ALA A 48 -16.13 -14.91 -15.44
CA ALA A 48 -16.27 -13.56 -14.89
C ALA A 48 -15.57 -13.44 -13.53
N ARG A 49 -15.80 -14.39 -12.63
CA ARG A 49 -15.12 -14.47 -11.31
C ARG A 49 -13.59 -14.56 -11.46
N LYS A 50 -13.08 -15.31 -12.45
CA LYS A 50 -11.63 -15.35 -12.75
C LYS A 50 -11.10 -13.99 -13.22
N LYS A 51 -11.79 -13.33 -14.16
CA LYS A 51 -11.40 -12.00 -14.66
C LYS A 51 -11.36 -10.96 -13.54
N VAL A 52 -12.35 -10.94 -12.65
CA VAL A 52 -12.37 -10.04 -11.49
C VAL A 52 -11.22 -10.34 -10.52
N LYS A 53 -10.96 -11.61 -10.22
CA LYS A 53 -9.82 -11.98 -9.36
C LYS A 53 -8.48 -11.57 -9.97
N GLU A 54 -8.32 -11.71 -11.29
CA GLU A 54 -7.10 -11.28 -12.00
C GLU A 54 -6.93 -9.77 -12.01
N SER A 55 -8.00 -9.01 -12.25
CA SER A 55 -7.95 -7.54 -12.22
C SER A 55 -7.61 -7.02 -10.82
N GLN A 56 -8.21 -7.58 -9.78
CA GLN A 56 -7.88 -7.26 -8.39
C GLN A 56 -6.41 -7.59 -8.05
N LYS A 57 -5.90 -8.75 -8.51
CA LYS A 57 -4.48 -9.10 -8.33
C LYS A 57 -3.56 -8.10 -9.01
N LYS A 58 -3.88 -7.68 -10.23
CA LYS A 58 -3.09 -6.67 -10.96
C LYS A 58 -3.08 -5.34 -10.21
N ARG A 59 -4.24 -4.87 -9.74
CA ARG A 59 -4.34 -3.62 -8.93
C ARG A 59 -3.47 -3.69 -7.67
N LYS A 60 -3.61 -4.77 -6.90
CA LYS A 60 -2.80 -4.99 -5.68
C LYS A 60 -1.30 -5.04 -5.97
N GLN A 61 -0.91 -5.63 -7.09
CA GLN A 61 0.48 -5.69 -7.50
C GLN A 61 1.04 -4.29 -7.82
N VAL A 62 0.28 -3.47 -8.55
CA VAL A 62 0.65 -2.09 -8.87
C VAL A 62 0.75 -1.24 -7.61
N GLU A 63 -0.24 -1.32 -6.71
CA GLU A 63 -0.21 -0.61 -5.42
C GLU A 63 1.03 -0.97 -4.59
N LYS A 64 1.38 -2.27 -4.55
CA LYS A 64 2.58 -2.74 -3.87
C LYS A 64 3.85 -2.19 -4.49
N GLN A 65 3.95 -2.18 -5.81
CA GLN A 65 5.11 -1.63 -6.53
C GLN A 65 5.24 -0.12 -6.28
N ASN A 66 4.14 0.64 -6.37
CA ASN A 66 4.13 2.07 -6.10
C ASN A 66 4.56 2.36 -4.65
N LYS A 67 4.05 1.60 -3.67
CA LYS A 67 4.47 1.75 -2.27
C LYS A 67 5.96 1.46 -2.09
N GLN A 68 6.49 0.43 -2.75
CA GLN A 68 7.92 0.11 -2.70
C GLN A 68 8.78 1.23 -3.28
N GLN A 69 8.37 1.82 -4.41
CA GLN A 69 9.06 2.97 -5.01
C GLN A 69 9.09 4.17 -4.08
N ILE A 70 7.95 4.53 -3.49
CA ILE A 70 7.87 5.67 -2.55
C ILE A 70 8.77 5.45 -1.32
N LEU A 71 8.79 4.23 -0.77
CA LEU A 71 9.65 3.91 0.37
C LEU A 71 11.15 3.90 0.00
N ALA A 72 11.48 3.44 -1.20
CA ALA A 72 12.86 3.48 -1.70
C ALA A 72 13.35 4.91 -1.87
N GLU A 73 12.52 5.78 -2.46
CA GLU A 73 12.82 7.19 -2.63
C GLU A 73 12.95 7.91 -1.28
N GLN A 74 12.01 7.65 -0.35
CA GLN A 74 12.10 8.20 1.01
C GLN A 74 13.41 7.83 1.71
N LYS A 75 13.89 6.59 1.50
CA LYS A 75 15.16 6.15 2.04
C LYS A 75 16.33 6.88 1.38
N CYS A 76 16.34 6.99 0.04
CA CYS A 76 17.35 7.72 -0.70
C CYS A 76 17.49 9.17 -0.20
N GLN A 77 16.37 9.89 -0.12
CA GLN A 77 16.34 11.27 0.38
C GLN A 77 16.83 11.38 1.83
N TRP A 78 16.47 10.40 2.67
CA TRP A 78 16.93 10.38 4.06
C TRP A 78 18.44 10.13 4.18
N ASP A 79 18.98 9.24 3.35
CA ASP A 79 20.40 8.93 3.32
C ASP A 79 21.20 10.18 2.91
N ILE A 80 20.75 10.92 1.89
CA ILE A 80 21.33 12.21 1.48
C ILE A 80 21.33 13.24 2.63
N ILE A 81 20.19 13.40 3.33
CA ILE A 81 20.09 14.32 4.47
C ILE A 81 21.07 13.92 5.58
N CYS A 82 21.26 12.62 5.81
CA CYS A 82 22.19 12.13 6.81
C CYS A 82 23.65 12.43 6.43
N GLU A 83 24.02 12.22 5.17
CA GLU A 83 25.35 12.52 4.63
C GLU A 83 25.67 14.02 4.75
N GLN A 84 24.76 14.88 4.26
CA GLN A 84 24.92 16.33 4.34
C GLN A 84 25.06 16.81 5.79
N ASN A 85 24.28 16.25 6.71
CA ASN A 85 24.40 16.61 8.13
C ASN A 85 25.71 16.10 8.74
N ALA A 86 26.21 14.93 8.31
CA ALA A 86 27.50 14.42 8.75
C ALA A 86 28.64 15.35 8.32
N GLU A 87 28.66 15.78 7.06
CA GLU A 87 29.62 16.76 6.53
C GLU A 87 29.51 18.13 7.22
N ALA A 88 28.29 18.62 7.45
CA ALA A 88 28.08 19.85 8.22
C ALA A 88 28.60 19.70 9.66
N SER A 89 28.43 18.53 10.27
CA SER A 89 28.89 18.26 11.63
C SER A 89 30.41 18.14 11.72
N THR A 90 31.08 17.59 10.71
CA THR A 90 32.56 17.51 10.67
C THR A 90 33.16 18.90 10.50
N THR A 91 32.69 19.66 9.52
CA THR A 91 33.13 21.05 9.28
C THR A 91 32.86 21.95 10.50
N TYR A 92 31.71 21.78 11.15
CA TYR A 92 31.39 22.48 12.40
C TYR A 92 32.39 22.18 13.52
N LYS A 93 32.77 20.91 13.70
CA LYS A 93 33.75 20.50 14.72
C LYS A 93 35.14 21.07 14.45
N GLU A 94 35.56 21.07 13.18
CA GLU A 94 36.84 21.66 12.75
C GLU A 94 36.88 23.17 13.02
N GLU A 95 35.83 23.90 12.66
CA GLU A 95 35.71 25.34 12.95
C GLU A 95 35.69 25.63 14.46
N CYS A 96 34.95 24.83 15.24
CA CYS A 96 34.95 24.95 16.69
C CYS A 96 36.34 24.68 17.30
N ALA A 97 37.07 23.68 16.78
CA ALA A 97 38.44 23.40 17.22
C ALA A 97 39.38 24.57 16.90
N ARG A 98 39.25 25.17 15.72
CA ARG A 98 40.00 26.37 15.30
C ARG A 98 39.71 27.56 16.21
N LEU A 99 38.44 27.86 16.48
CA LEU A 99 38.03 28.95 17.37
C LEU A 99 38.48 28.73 18.82
N LYS A 100 38.49 27.47 19.28
CA LYS A 100 39.04 27.09 20.58
C LYS A 100 40.53 27.37 20.67
N ALA A 101 41.30 27.04 19.64
CA ALA A 101 42.74 27.31 19.59
C ALA A 101 43.04 28.83 19.59
N LEU A 102 42.16 29.64 18.99
CA LEU A 102 42.24 31.10 18.99
C LEU A 102 41.76 31.76 20.30
N GLY A 103 41.29 30.98 21.29
CA GLY A 103 40.80 31.52 22.57
C GLY A 103 39.48 32.28 22.47
N VAL A 104 38.71 32.08 21.39
CA VAL A 104 37.42 32.76 21.19
C VAL A 104 36.39 32.24 22.20
N LYS A 105 35.67 33.14 22.85
CA LYS A 105 34.60 32.79 23.81
C LYS A 105 33.55 31.88 23.15
N ARG A 106 33.12 30.85 23.87
CA ARG A 106 32.16 29.86 23.35
C ARG A 106 30.81 30.43 22.93
N SER A 107 30.40 31.56 23.52
CA SER A 107 29.16 32.26 23.17
C SER A 107 29.14 32.84 21.75
N SER A 108 30.31 33.09 21.16
CA SER A 108 30.44 33.59 19.79
C SER A 108 30.76 32.49 18.77
N TRP A 109 30.71 31.22 19.18
CA TRP A 109 30.90 30.10 18.26
C TRP A 109 29.65 29.93 17.38
N PRO A 110 29.80 29.38 16.16
CA PRO A 110 28.66 29.04 15.35
C PRO A 110 27.74 28.05 16.09
N LYS A 111 26.46 28.06 15.72
CA LYS A 111 25.49 27.09 16.23
C LYS A 111 25.73 25.74 15.57
N ASP A 112 25.50 24.68 16.35
CA ASP A 112 25.60 23.30 15.89
C ASP A 112 24.59 23.06 14.74
N PRO A 113 25.01 22.49 13.60
CA PRO A 113 24.08 22.11 12.53
C PRO A 113 22.99 21.19 13.05
N LYS A 114 21.75 21.51 12.69
CA LYS A 114 20.58 20.68 13.02
C LYS A 114 20.23 19.82 11.83
N ARG A 115 20.15 18.50 12.06
CA ARG A 115 19.68 17.57 11.04
C ARG A 115 18.22 17.87 10.69
N VAL A 116 17.94 17.94 9.40
CA VAL A 116 16.58 18.06 8.88
C VAL A 116 15.78 16.81 9.23
N LYS A 117 14.46 16.95 9.41
CA LYS A 117 13.58 15.81 9.68
C LYS A 117 13.52 14.86 8.48
N LYS A 118 13.24 13.59 8.76
CA LYS A 118 12.99 12.62 7.70
C LYS A 118 11.75 13.02 6.89
N PRO A 119 11.82 13.04 5.55
CA PRO A 119 10.67 13.37 4.71
C PRO A 119 9.49 12.41 4.95
N THR A 120 8.27 12.93 4.92
CA THR A 120 7.04 12.14 5.07
C THR A 120 6.72 11.41 3.76
N ILE A 121 5.99 10.28 3.83
CA ILE A 121 5.55 9.53 2.63
C ILE A 121 4.73 10.44 1.69
N ASP A 122 3.89 11.31 2.23
CA ASP A 122 3.05 12.22 1.43
C ASP A 122 3.87 13.32 0.77
N GLU A 123 4.97 13.77 1.37
CA GLU A 123 5.91 14.70 0.75
C GLU A 123 6.57 14.04 -0.46
N ILE A 124 7.09 12.81 -0.29
CA ILE A 124 7.68 12.04 -1.38
C ILE A 124 6.67 11.79 -2.52
N ARG A 125 5.40 11.51 -2.18
CA ARG A 125 4.33 11.36 -3.19
C ARG A 125 4.11 12.63 -4.01
N ARG A 126 4.14 13.82 -3.38
CA ARG A 126 4.01 15.10 -4.10
C ARG A 126 5.18 15.31 -5.07
N TYR A 127 6.41 14.98 -4.66
CA TYR A 127 7.59 15.14 -5.52
C TYR A 127 7.64 14.15 -6.68
N LEU A 128 7.09 12.94 -6.51
CA LEU A 128 7.02 11.91 -7.56
C LEU A 128 5.81 12.08 -8.49
N SER A 129 4.83 12.92 -8.13
CA SER A 129 3.68 13.18 -8.98
C SER A 129 4.11 14.06 -10.16
N PRO A 130 3.75 13.73 -11.41
CA PRO A 130 4.04 14.60 -12.55
C PRO A 130 3.44 15.98 -12.29
N VAL A 131 4.30 17.01 -12.30
CA VAL A 131 3.86 18.41 -12.22
C VAL A 131 2.97 18.67 -13.43
N GLN A 132 1.65 18.78 -13.23
CA GLN A 132 0.79 19.45 -14.20
C GLN A 132 1.18 20.92 -14.20
N GLN A 133 2.07 21.28 -15.11
CA GLN A 133 2.39 22.67 -15.41
C GLN A 133 1.16 23.29 -16.08
N GLY A 134 0.30 23.91 -15.29
CA GLY A 134 -0.96 24.49 -15.76
C GLY A 134 -1.54 25.52 -14.80
N SER A 135 -1.11 26.77 -14.98
CA SER A 135 -1.82 28.03 -14.72
C SER A 135 -2.27 28.42 -13.31
N SER A 136 -1.75 29.58 -12.90
CA SER A 136 -2.27 30.54 -11.93
C SER A 136 -3.69 31.03 -12.28
N ASP A 137 -4.58 31.11 -11.26
CA ASP A 137 -5.37 32.28 -10.81
C ASP A 137 -6.50 31.78 -9.88
N SER A 138 -6.46 32.12 -8.59
CA SER A 138 -7.10 33.28 -7.93
C SER A 138 -8.61 33.10 -7.67
N ASP A 139 -8.88 32.95 -6.38
CA ASP A 139 -10.00 33.49 -5.59
C ASP A 139 -11.40 32.83 -5.52
N GLU A 140 -11.73 32.61 -4.24
CA GLU A 140 -12.98 32.81 -3.49
C GLU A 140 -14.06 31.73 -3.33
N GLU A 141 -14.28 31.47 -2.02
CA GLU A 141 -15.45 31.09 -1.23
C GLU A 141 -16.71 30.46 -1.85
N THR A 142 -17.18 29.41 -1.17
CA THR A 142 -18.55 29.13 -0.64
C THR A 142 -18.61 27.61 -0.38
N GLY A 143 -19.01 27.03 0.75
CA GLY A 143 -20.08 27.36 1.69
C GLY A 143 -21.14 26.24 1.62
N SER A 144 -21.49 25.63 2.77
CA SER A 144 -22.54 24.60 3.02
C SER A 144 -22.17 23.14 2.68
N ASP A 145 -22.06 22.20 3.63
CA ASP A 145 -22.96 21.71 4.70
C ASP A 145 -24.20 20.94 4.19
N GLN A 146 -24.22 19.65 4.57
CA GLN A 146 -25.27 18.60 4.55
C GLN A 146 -24.52 17.26 4.36
N GLY A 147 -24.53 16.27 5.24
CA GLY A 147 -25.59 15.84 6.15
C GLY A 147 -25.87 14.37 5.84
N GLU A 148 -25.46 13.49 6.76
CA GLU A 148 -25.96 12.15 7.09
C GLU A 148 -26.60 11.25 5.99
N GLU A 149 -26.09 10.03 5.85
CA GLU A 149 -26.84 8.83 6.25
C GLU A 149 -25.93 7.59 6.28
N ASP A 150 -25.69 7.10 7.50
CA ASP A 150 -25.15 5.78 7.81
C ASP A 150 -26.20 4.72 7.47
N GLU A 151 -25.98 3.91 6.42
CA GLU A 151 -26.66 2.62 6.30
C GLU A 151 -25.82 1.55 7.00
N GLU A 152 -26.17 1.28 8.26
CA GLU A 152 -25.84 0.05 8.96
C GLU A 152 -26.44 -1.14 8.20
N VAL A 153 -25.58 -1.94 7.56
CA VAL A 153 -25.95 -3.27 7.08
C VAL A 153 -26.00 -4.21 8.29
N PRO A 154 -27.16 -4.79 8.66
CA PRO A 154 -27.24 -5.69 9.80
C PRO A 154 -26.46 -6.99 9.54
N ASP A 155 -25.43 -7.18 10.37
CA ASP A 155 -24.62 -8.38 10.54
C ASP A 155 -25.51 -9.54 11.04
N SER A 156 -25.96 -10.36 10.09
CA SER A 156 -26.85 -11.51 10.33
C SER A 156 -26.11 -12.82 10.64
N GLU A 157 -24.82 -12.78 10.99
CA GLU A 157 -24.05 -14.01 11.32
C GLU A 157 -23.97 -14.35 12.82
N LYS A 158 -24.71 -13.65 13.70
CA LYS A 158 -24.67 -13.91 15.16
C LYS A 158 -25.63 -14.97 15.70
N GLU A 159 -26.46 -15.63 14.88
CA GLU A 159 -27.35 -16.70 15.35
C GLU A 159 -26.81 -18.12 15.18
N PHE A 160 -25.58 -18.32 14.69
CA PHE A 160 -25.05 -19.68 14.48
C PHE A 160 -24.37 -20.32 15.71
N TRP A 161 -24.22 -19.59 16.83
CA TRP A 161 -23.52 -20.12 18.02
C TRP A 161 -24.25 -19.87 19.34
N GLN A 162 -25.56 -20.13 19.39
CA GLN A 162 -26.27 -20.38 20.65
C GLN A 162 -26.93 -21.75 20.66
#